data_AF-A0A661NQW9-F1
#
_entry.id   AF-A0A661NQW9-F1
#
_cell.length_a   1.000
_cell.length_b   1.000
_cell.length_c   1.000
_cell.angle_alpha   90.00
_cell.angle_beta   90.00
_cell.angle_gamma   90.00
#
_symmetry.space_group_name_H-M   'P 1'
#
loop_
_entity.id
_entity.type
_entity.pdbx_description
1 polymer ?
#
loop_
_entity_poly.entity_id
_entity_poly.type
_entity_poly.pdbx_seq_one_letter_code
_entity_poly.pdbx_strand_id
1 'polypeptide(L)'
;MIKTTLSALLVLLTAAACGGGGTPNDTASAGSTEGGEATRGDLSPEELTALATEAWTYGYPHVYQIQEMLKAAGERIVSFRGPLNTFGSARELATDADEFVSVNNDTIYHNLQADVGEEPLVLNVPATGDRYVVFQFVDAWTNNFAYLGTRGTGGQAGKYLIVGPGWDGEAPAELTVIHSPTRLFTIVGRIAVDGERDLPAARQVQDETWVTPLSLYPERPDNSARELGDRDFAPYDHEVPEELVFWEKM
;
A
#
# COMPACT_ATOMS: atom_id res chain seq x y z
N MET A 1 21.44 18.85 6.88
CA MET A 1 22.54 17.99 6.41
C MET A 1 22.87 16.96 7.48
N ILE A 2 22.15 15.84 7.51
CA ILE A 2 22.53 14.64 8.25
C ILE A 2 22.55 13.51 7.22
N LYS A 3 23.66 12.80 7.23
CA LYS A 3 24.16 11.93 6.17
C LYS A 3 23.42 10.60 6.18
N THR A 4 23.09 10.16 4.98
CA THR A 4 22.88 8.78 4.52
C THR A 4 24.02 7.84 4.93
N THR A 5 23.68 6.63 5.41
CA THR A 5 24.38 5.33 5.29
C THR A 5 23.60 4.33 6.19
N LEU A 6 23.34 3.06 5.87
CA LEU A 6 24.14 2.00 5.25
C LEU A 6 23.15 0.87 4.86
N SER A 7 23.05 0.46 3.59
CA SER A 7 23.67 -0.72 2.95
C SER A 7 23.18 -2.11 3.37
N ALA A 8 22.84 -2.86 2.33
CA ALA A 8 22.42 -4.26 2.25
C ALA A 8 23.40 -5.31 2.82
N LEU A 9 22.87 -6.51 3.13
CA LEU A 9 23.48 -7.85 2.94
C LEU A 9 22.40 -8.90 3.30
N LEU A 10 21.73 -9.55 2.35
CA LEU A 10 22.08 -10.75 1.57
C LEU A 10 22.64 -11.96 2.37
N VAL A 11 21.77 -12.99 2.44
CA VAL A 11 21.94 -14.45 2.53
C VAL A 11 23.34 -15.03 2.80
N LEU A 12 23.44 -15.81 3.89
CA LEU A 12 24.22 -17.05 3.95
C LEU A 12 23.91 -17.83 5.25
N LEU A 13 23.34 -19.03 5.14
CA LEU A 13 23.74 -20.14 6.03
C LEU A 13 23.49 -21.50 5.38
N THR A 14 24.59 -22.15 4.96
CA THR A 14 24.68 -23.59 4.74
C THR A 14 25.19 -24.30 6.01
N ALA A 15 24.82 -25.56 6.11
CA ALA A 15 24.78 -26.41 7.30
C ALA A 15 26.10 -26.66 8.07
N ALA A 16 25.97 -26.90 9.39
CA ALA A 16 26.81 -27.85 10.13
C ALA A 16 26.04 -28.44 11.33
N ALA A 17 25.44 -29.61 11.12
CA ALA A 17 25.04 -30.52 12.19
C ALA A 17 26.17 -31.54 12.40
N CYS A 18 26.74 -31.60 13.61
CA CYS A 18 27.32 -32.78 14.24
C CYS A 18 27.81 -32.45 15.66
N GLY A 19 27.37 -33.23 16.65
CA GLY A 19 28.10 -33.42 17.91
C GLY A 19 27.45 -32.87 19.18
N GLY A 20 26.48 -33.61 19.72
CA GLY A 20 26.06 -33.46 21.11
C GLY A 20 26.99 -34.21 22.08
N GLY A 21 27.14 -33.67 23.30
CA GLY A 21 27.75 -34.38 24.42
C GLY A 21 28.05 -33.50 25.66
N GLY A 22 27.13 -33.45 26.62
CA GLY A 22 27.43 -33.50 28.08
C GLY A 22 27.70 -32.21 28.89
N THR A 23 26.61 -31.69 29.46
CA THR A 23 26.33 -30.98 30.76
C THR A 23 27.39 -30.90 31.90
N PRO A 24 27.13 -30.18 33.02
CA PRO A 24 27.01 -28.72 33.22
C PRO A 24 27.91 -28.23 34.38
N ASN A 25 28.12 -26.93 34.58
CA ASN A 25 28.45 -26.45 35.94
C ASN A 25 27.96 -25.03 36.18
N ASP A 26 27.23 -24.88 37.28
CA ASP A 26 26.66 -23.65 37.81
C ASP A 26 27.75 -22.65 38.21
N THR A 27 27.48 -21.36 37.98
CA THR A 27 27.71 -20.31 38.99
C THR A 27 27.04 -19.02 38.51
N ALA A 28 25.99 -18.62 39.23
CA ALA A 28 25.41 -17.30 39.13
C ALA A 28 26.40 -16.25 39.64
N SER A 29 26.63 -15.20 38.85
CA SER A 29 27.17 -13.94 39.35
C SER A 29 26.42 -12.80 38.67
N ALA A 30 25.75 -12.00 39.48
CA ALA A 30 25.13 -10.75 39.08
C ALA A 30 26.22 -9.77 38.65
N GLY A 31 26.17 -9.37 37.37
CA GLY A 31 27.02 -8.33 36.79
C GLY A 31 26.14 -7.32 36.09
N SER A 32 26.25 -6.07 36.54
CA SER A 32 25.65 -4.87 35.95
C SER A 32 25.98 -4.73 34.46
N THR A 33 24.97 -4.59 33.61
CA THR A 33 25.20 -4.29 32.18
C THR A 33 24.89 -2.83 31.91
N GLU A 34 25.96 -2.05 31.80
CA GLU A 34 25.98 -0.76 31.12
C GLU A 34 25.48 -0.94 29.69
N GLY A 35 24.68 0.02 29.21
CA GLY A 35 24.15 0.02 27.85
C GLY A 35 25.27 0.21 26.82
N GLY A 36 25.85 -0.91 26.39
CA GLY A 36 26.68 -1.00 25.20
C GLY A 36 25.79 -1.25 23.99
N GLU A 37 25.87 -0.39 22.99
CA GLU A 37 25.28 -0.60 21.67
C GLU A 37 25.93 -1.85 21.07
N ALA A 38 25.18 -2.96 21.01
CA ALA A 38 25.70 -4.25 20.59
C ALA A 38 26.21 -4.18 19.14
N THR A 39 27.50 -4.43 18.94
CA THR A 39 28.09 -4.60 17.61
C THR A 39 27.63 -5.91 16.98
N ARG A 40 27.46 -5.90 15.66
CA ARG A 40 26.83 -6.93 14.79
C ARG A 40 27.33 -8.39 14.94
N GLY A 41 28.32 -8.67 15.77
CA GLY A 41 28.91 -10.00 15.99
C GLY A 41 28.55 -10.67 17.33
N ASP A 42 27.82 -10.00 18.22
CA ASP A 42 27.71 -10.43 19.63
C ASP A 42 26.35 -11.05 20.00
N LEU A 43 25.42 -11.19 19.05
CA LEU A 43 24.09 -11.74 19.33
C LEU A 43 24.11 -13.27 19.35
N SER A 44 23.62 -13.85 20.44
CA SER A 44 23.34 -15.29 20.54
C SER A 44 22.25 -15.72 19.55
N PRO A 45 22.15 -17.04 19.24
CA PRO A 45 21.07 -17.55 18.39
C PRO A 45 19.66 -17.22 18.91
N GLU A 46 19.49 -17.15 20.23
CA GLU A 46 18.22 -16.76 20.86
C GLU A 46 17.90 -15.28 20.60
N GLU A 47 18.88 -14.40 20.78
CA GLU A 47 18.72 -12.97 20.50
C GLU A 47 18.46 -12.69 19.02
N LEU A 48 19.14 -13.42 18.12
CA LEU A 48 18.87 -13.35 16.69
C LEU A 48 17.45 -13.81 16.34
N THR A 49 16.96 -14.87 16.99
CA THR A 49 15.59 -15.37 16.79
C THR A 49 14.55 -14.37 17.30
N ALA A 50 14.80 -13.77 18.46
CA ALA A 50 13.95 -12.72 19.02
C ALA A 50 13.88 -11.50 18.10
N LEU A 51 15.03 -11.02 17.63
CA LEU A 51 15.12 -9.89 16.70
C LEU A 51 14.42 -10.18 15.36
N ALA A 52 14.62 -11.39 14.81
CA ALA A 52 13.93 -11.82 13.59
C ALA A 52 12.40 -11.89 13.81
N THR A 53 11.94 -12.34 14.98
CA THR A 53 10.50 -12.37 15.30
C THR A 53 9.91 -10.96 15.40
N GLU A 54 10.64 -10.02 16.01
CA GLU A 54 10.24 -8.62 16.12
C GLU A 54 10.19 -7.95 14.74
N ALA A 55 11.24 -8.11 13.93
CA ALA A 55 11.29 -7.60 12.57
C ALA A 55 10.20 -8.20 11.68
N TRP A 56 9.90 -9.49 11.82
CA TRP A 56 8.80 -10.14 11.11
C TRP A 56 7.45 -9.53 11.51
N THR A 57 7.20 -9.38 12.81
CA THR A 57 5.95 -8.79 13.32
C THR A 57 5.79 -7.34 12.85
N TYR A 58 6.88 -6.57 12.87
CA TYR A 58 6.90 -5.19 12.41
C TYR A 58 6.65 -5.08 10.89
N GLY A 59 7.35 -5.88 10.09
CA GLY A 59 7.27 -5.84 8.62
C GLY A 59 6.04 -6.52 8.03
N TYR A 60 5.35 -7.37 8.80
CA TYR A 60 4.16 -8.11 8.34
C TYR A 60 3.10 -7.25 7.62
N PRO A 61 2.58 -6.15 8.20
CA PRO A 61 1.57 -5.33 7.52
C PRO A 61 2.08 -4.77 6.19
N HIS A 62 3.36 -4.41 6.09
CA HIS A 62 3.94 -3.92 4.85
C HIS A 62 3.98 -4.99 3.77
N VAL A 63 4.61 -6.13 4.06
CA VAL A 63 4.72 -7.26 3.13
C VAL A 63 3.34 -7.71 2.68
N TYR A 64 2.40 -7.85 3.62
CA TYR A 64 1.03 -8.25 3.32
C TYR A 64 0.33 -7.22 2.41
N GLN A 65 0.42 -5.94 2.73
CA GLN A 65 -0.19 -4.87 1.92
C GLN A 65 0.35 -4.88 0.50
N ILE A 66 1.68 -4.91 0.30
CA ILE A 66 2.28 -4.95 -1.04
C ILE A 66 1.84 -6.18 -1.82
N GLN A 67 1.76 -7.35 -1.19
CA GLN A 67 1.24 -8.56 -1.83
C GLN A 67 -0.22 -8.41 -2.28
N GLU A 68 -1.07 -7.80 -1.45
CA GLU A 68 -2.47 -7.56 -1.82
C GLU A 68 -2.60 -6.52 -2.93
N MET A 69 -1.76 -5.48 -2.94
CA MET A 69 -1.70 -4.52 -4.04
C MET A 69 -1.31 -5.21 -5.36
N LEU A 70 -0.27 -6.06 -5.35
CA LEU A 70 0.19 -6.79 -6.53
C LEU A 70 -0.91 -7.68 -7.10
N LYS A 71 -1.57 -8.48 -6.24
CA LYS A 71 -2.74 -9.26 -6.65
C LYS A 71 -3.85 -8.35 -7.18
N ALA A 72 -4.05 -7.17 -6.60
CA ALA A 72 -5.13 -6.25 -6.97
C ALA A 72 -4.93 -5.62 -8.35
N ALA A 73 -3.68 -5.34 -8.70
CA ALA A 73 -3.34 -4.80 -10.01
C ALA A 73 -3.12 -5.88 -11.08
N GLY A 74 -2.79 -7.12 -10.68
CA GLY A 74 -2.44 -8.23 -11.58
C GLY A 74 -3.58 -9.22 -11.88
N GLU A 75 -4.53 -9.39 -10.96
CA GLU A 75 -5.51 -10.47 -11.04
C GLU A 75 -6.96 -9.97 -10.91
N ARG A 76 -7.86 -10.52 -11.74
CA ARG A 76 -9.29 -10.19 -11.72
C ARG A 76 -10.05 -11.07 -10.72
N ILE A 77 -9.77 -10.90 -9.43
CA ILE A 77 -10.42 -11.68 -8.36
C ILE A 77 -11.76 -11.05 -7.94
N VAL A 78 -11.90 -9.72 -7.99
CA VAL A 78 -13.13 -8.98 -7.63
C VAL A 78 -13.41 -7.82 -8.59
N SER A 79 -14.67 -7.38 -8.66
CA SER A 79 -15.20 -6.45 -9.69
C SER A 79 -14.62 -5.03 -9.67
N PHE A 80 -13.99 -4.60 -8.57
CA PHE A 80 -13.42 -3.27 -8.41
C PHE A 80 -11.90 -3.21 -8.59
N ARG A 81 -11.24 -4.27 -9.08
CA ARG A 81 -9.79 -4.27 -9.37
C ARG A 81 -9.49 -3.66 -10.73
N GLY A 82 -8.35 -2.96 -10.83
CA GLY A 82 -7.92 -2.25 -12.03
C GLY A 82 -6.38 -2.25 -12.15
N PRO A 83 -5.84 -1.98 -13.35
CA PRO A 83 -4.40 -1.88 -13.57
C PRO A 83 -3.75 -0.83 -12.64
N LEU A 84 -2.43 -0.94 -12.44
CA LEU A 84 -1.69 0.06 -11.67
C LEU A 84 -1.93 1.48 -12.21
N ASN A 85 -2.13 2.44 -11.32
CA ASN A 85 -2.45 3.84 -11.65
C ASN A 85 -3.75 3.99 -12.48
N THR A 86 -4.65 3.00 -12.43
CA THR A 86 -5.97 3.02 -13.05
C THR A 86 -7.04 2.60 -12.05
N PHE A 87 -8.17 3.31 -11.99
CA PHE A 87 -9.27 2.89 -11.13
C PHE A 87 -9.92 1.61 -11.66
N GLY A 88 -10.09 0.63 -10.79
CA GLY A 88 -11.14 -0.38 -10.91
C GLY A 88 -12.41 0.08 -10.21
N SER A 89 -13.57 -0.32 -10.74
CA SER A 89 -14.89 0.14 -10.25
C SER A 89 -15.89 -1.00 -10.17
N ALA A 90 -16.32 -1.34 -8.96
CA ALA A 90 -17.54 -2.12 -8.81
C ALA A 90 -18.71 -1.18 -9.08
N ARG A 91 -19.52 -1.48 -10.10
CA ARG A 91 -20.65 -0.63 -10.51
C ARG A 91 -22.00 -1.09 -9.95
N GLU A 92 -22.01 -2.25 -9.29
CA GLU A 92 -23.18 -2.84 -8.64
C GLU A 92 -22.95 -2.86 -7.12
N LEU A 93 -24.04 -2.85 -6.37
CA LEU A 93 -23.99 -3.13 -4.93
C LEU A 93 -23.64 -4.60 -4.72
N ALA A 94 -22.85 -4.86 -3.68
CA ALA A 94 -22.50 -6.21 -3.33
C ALA A 94 -23.69 -7.00 -2.77
N THR A 95 -23.65 -8.30 -3.00
CA THR A 95 -24.62 -9.30 -2.59
C THR A 95 -23.97 -10.29 -1.62
N ASP A 96 -24.77 -11.18 -1.05
CA ASP A 96 -24.27 -12.30 -0.22
C ASP A 96 -23.44 -13.33 -1.01
N ALA A 97 -23.48 -13.28 -2.34
CA ALA A 97 -22.68 -14.11 -3.23
C ALA A 97 -21.28 -13.52 -3.52
N ASP A 98 -20.99 -12.27 -3.13
CA ASP A 98 -19.70 -11.64 -3.40
C ASP A 98 -18.64 -12.06 -2.37
N GLU A 99 -17.57 -12.69 -2.86
CA GLU A 99 -16.45 -13.19 -2.06
C GLU A 99 -15.45 -12.06 -1.75
N PHE A 100 -15.85 -11.11 -0.91
CA PHE A 100 -14.97 -10.08 -0.35
C PHE A 100 -15.27 -9.86 1.14
N VAL A 101 -14.22 -9.72 1.96
CA VAL A 101 -14.36 -9.64 3.43
C VAL A 101 -15.19 -8.42 3.81
N SER A 102 -16.33 -8.66 4.47
CA SER A 102 -17.21 -7.62 5.04
C SER A 102 -17.61 -6.52 4.05
N VAL A 103 -18.06 -6.93 2.86
CA VAL A 103 -18.48 -5.98 1.83
C VAL A 103 -19.73 -5.18 2.23
N ASN A 104 -19.72 -3.90 1.92
CA ASN A 104 -20.86 -3.01 2.11
C ASN A 104 -21.90 -3.23 1.02
N ASN A 105 -23.18 -3.30 1.40
CA ASN A 105 -24.30 -3.33 0.46
C ASN A 105 -24.98 -1.96 0.28
N ASP A 106 -24.42 -0.90 0.87
CA ASP A 106 -24.92 0.48 0.80
C ASP A 106 -24.02 1.40 -0.06
N THR A 107 -22.89 0.89 -0.57
CA THR A 107 -21.95 1.65 -1.39
C THR A 107 -21.44 0.87 -2.58
N ILE A 108 -21.21 1.57 -3.70
CA ILE A 108 -20.36 1.06 -4.78
C ILE A 108 -18.90 1.49 -4.57
N TYR A 109 -17.97 0.68 -5.06
CA TYR A 109 -16.54 0.82 -4.78
C TYR A 109 -15.74 1.32 -5.98
N HIS A 110 -14.76 2.16 -5.68
CA HIS A 110 -13.62 2.48 -6.53
C HIS A 110 -12.35 2.03 -5.82
N ASN A 111 -11.43 1.42 -6.56
CA ASN A 111 -10.13 1.08 -6.01
C ASN A 111 -9.03 1.47 -6.99
N LEU A 112 -7.98 2.10 -6.46
CA LEU A 112 -6.77 2.43 -7.19
C LEU A 112 -5.59 1.85 -6.42
N GLN A 113 -4.81 1.00 -7.06
CA GLN A 113 -3.44 0.73 -6.65
C GLN A 113 -2.55 1.76 -7.33
N ALA A 114 -1.80 2.52 -6.54
CA ALA A 114 -1.05 3.65 -7.02
C ALA A 114 0.46 3.48 -6.78
N ASP A 115 1.22 3.94 -7.77
CA ASP A 115 2.67 4.10 -7.72
C ASP A 115 3.04 5.49 -8.24
N VAL A 116 3.64 6.31 -7.37
CA VAL A 116 4.14 7.66 -7.67
C VAL A 116 5.67 7.73 -7.75
N GLY A 117 6.32 6.59 -8.01
CA GLY A 117 7.79 6.50 -8.07
C GLY A 117 8.40 7.08 -9.34
N GLU A 118 7.72 6.97 -10.48
CA GLU A 118 8.17 7.58 -11.73
C GLU A 118 7.79 9.06 -11.80
N GLU A 119 6.52 9.36 -11.49
CA GLU A 119 6.00 10.72 -11.46
C GLU A 119 4.75 10.83 -10.56
N PRO A 120 4.39 12.05 -10.10
CA PRO A 120 3.14 12.29 -9.38
C PRO A 120 1.89 11.93 -10.19
N LEU A 121 0.79 11.66 -9.45
CA LEU A 121 -0.53 11.45 -10.04
C LEU A 121 -1.44 12.65 -9.78
N VAL A 122 -2.22 13.05 -10.77
CA VAL A 122 -3.31 14.01 -10.60
C VAL A 122 -4.64 13.27 -10.50
N LEU A 123 -5.29 13.39 -9.35
CA LEU A 123 -6.63 12.87 -9.08
C LEU A 123 -7.67 13.96 -9.27
N ASN A 124 -8.69 13.68 -10.07
CA ASN A 124 -9.91 14.47 -10.17
C ASN A 124 -11.03 13.83 -9.36
N VAL A 125 -11.61 14.60 -8.43
CA VAL A 125 -12.81 14.23 -7.69
C VAL A 125 -13.94 15.19 -8.09
N PRO A 126 -15.09 14.70 -8.60
CA PRO A 126 -16.21 15.56 -8.97
C PRO A 126 -16.93 16.11 -7.74
N ALA A 127 -17.77 17.12 -7.94
CA ALA A 127 -18.72 17.54 -6.92
C ALA A 127 -19.77 16.43 -6.74
N THR A 128 -20.11 16.13 -5.49
CA THR A 128 -21.02 15.02 -5.16
C THR A 128 -22.32 15.48 -4.52
N GLY A 129 -22.48 16.78 -4.33
CA GLY A 129 -23.66 17.36 -3.66
C GLY A 129 -23.81 16.79 -2.26
N ASP A 130 -25.03 16.34 -1.94
CA ASP A 130 -25.35 15.76 -0.63
C ASP A 130 -25.04 14.26 -0.54
N ARG A 131 -24.60 13.62 -1.63
CA ARG A 131 -24.25 12.19 -1.62
C ARG A 131 -23.06 11.95 -0.71
N TYR A 132 -23.16 10.94 0.16
CA TYR A 132 -22.02 10.50 0.93
C TYR A 132 -20.98 9.81 0.03
N VAL A 133 -19.77 10.37 0.02
CA VAL A 133 -18.60 9.79 -0.65
C VAL A 133 -17.38 9.90 0.24
N VAL A 134 -16.49 8.91 0.15
CA VAL A 134 -15.17 8.95 0.76
C VAL A 134 -14.14 8.33 -0.18
N PHE A 135 -13.02 9.03 -0.37
CA PHE A 135 -11.80 8.47 -0.96
C PHE A 135 -10.76 8.40 0.15
N GLN A 136 -10.52 7.19 0.65
CA GLN A 136 -9.58 6.89 1.71
C GLN A 136 -8.23 6.54 1.10
N PHE A 137 -7.16 7.18 1.56
CA PHE A 137 -5.80 6.96 1.10
C PHE A 137 -5.03 6.16 2.14
N VAL A 138 -4.52 5.00 1.74
CA VAL A 138 -3.85 4.03 2.62
C VAL A 138 -2.43 3.81 2.12
N ASP A 139 -1.44 4.10 2.95
CA ASP A 139 -0.02 3.91 2.60
C ASP A 139 0.38 2.42 2.58
N ALA A 140 1.62 2.13 2.18
CA ALA A 140 2.12 0.75 2.12
C ALA A 140 2.26 0.08 3.51
N TRP A 141 2.06 0.81 4.61
CA TRP A 141 2.07 0.33 5.99
C TRP A 141 0.66 0.24 6.58
N THR A 142 -0.39 0.35 5.74
CA THR A 142 -1.81 0.33 6.11
C THR A 142 -2.30 1.55 6.89
N ASN A 143 -1.51 2.61 6.98
CA ASN A 143 -1.92 3.85 7.64
C ASN A 143 -2.75 4.71 6.70
N ASN A 144 -3.78 5.37 7.26
CA ASN A 144 -4.53 6.38 6.53
C ASN A 144 -3.77 7.71 6.56
N PHE A 145 -3.44 8.27 5.39
CA PHE A 145 -2.72 9.54 5.31
C PHE A 145 -3.55 10.69 4.72
N ALA A 146 -4.66 10.38 4.05
CA ALA A 146 -5.57 11.40 3.52
C ALA A 146 -7.01 10.87 3.37
N TYR A 147 -7.96 11.81 3.40
CA TYR A 147 -9.37 11.57 3.12
C TYR A 147 -9.93 12.70 2.26
N LEU A 148 -10.59 12.34 1.17
CA LEU A 148 -11.39 13.27 0.36
C LEU A 148 -12.86 12.84 0.38
N GLY A 149 -13.76 13.76 0.07
CA GLY A 149 -15.21 13.49 0.01
C GLY A 149 -15.99 14.21 1.09
N THR A 150 -17.17 13.72 1.43
CA THR A 150 -18.17 14.47 2.23
C THR A 150 -17.61 14.97 3.56
N ARG A 151 -16.86 14.13 4.29
CA ARG A 151 -16.31 14.49 5.61
C ARG A 151 -14.97 15.23 5.56
N GLY A 152 -14.19 15.03 4.49
CA GLY A 152 -12.85 15.62 4.35
C GLY A 152 -12.86 16.96 3.63
N THR A 153 -13.65 17.06 2.55
CA THR A 153 -13.67 18.21 1.63
C THR A 153 -15.09 18.75 1.38
N GLY A 154 -16.08 18.31 2.16
CA GLY A 154 -17.46 18.82 2.07
C GLY A 154 -18.17 18.45 0.75
N GLY A 155 -17.73 17.39 0.08
CA GLY A 155 -18.33 16.94 -1.19
C GLY A 155 -18.07 17.86 -2.39
N GLN A 156 -17.19 18.86 -2.25
CA GLN A 156 -16.83 19.79 -3.31
C GLN A 156 -15.92 19.12 -4.35
N ALA A 157 -16.03 19.57 -5.60
CA ALA A 157 -15.10 19.18 -6.65
C ALA A 157 -13.67 19.62 -6.29
N GLY A 158 -12.68 18.81 -6.65
CA GLY A 158 -11.28 19.14 -6.44
C GLY A 158 -10.34 18.36 -7.33
N LYS A 159 -9.17 18.95 -7.56
CA LYS A 159 -8.05 18.31 -8.24
C LYS A 159 -6.86 18.26 -7.30
N TYR A 160 -6.26 17.08 -7.20
CA TYR A 160 -5.25 16.81 -6.18
C TYR A 160 -4.01 16.23 -6.84
N LEU A 161 -2.85 16.83 -6.56
CA LEU A 161 -1.56 16.30 -6.97
C LEU A 161 -1.05 15.39 -5.85
N ILE A 162 -0.93 14.09 -6.12
CA ILE A 162 -0.45 13.12 -5.15
C ILE A 162 1.02 12.84 -5.44
N VAL A 163 1.87 13.13 -4.47
CA VAL A 163 3.33 13.09 -4.61
C VAL A 163 3.94 12.08 -3.65
N GLY A 164 5.03 11.45 -4.08
CA GLY A 164 5.78 10.51 -3.24
C GLY A 164 6.70 11.19 -2.21
N PRO A 165 7.35 10.40 -1.35
CA PRO A 165 8.35 10.90 -0.40
C PRO A 165 9.48 11.65 -1.10
N GLY A 166 9.84 12.81 -0.56
CA GLY A 166 10.98 13.60 -1.05
C GLY A 166 10.72 14.40 -2.34
N TRP A 167 9.49 14.42 -2.86
CA TRP A 167 9.14 15.27 -4.00
C TRP A 167 9.34 16.75 -3.70
N ASP A 168 10.06 17.44 -4.58
CA ASP A 168 10.48 18.85 -4.49
C ASP A 168 10.11 19.68 -5.73
N GLY A 169 9.25 19.14 -6.59
CA GLY A 169 8.77 19.81 -7.80
C GLY A 169 7.79 20.97 -7.52
N GLU A 170 7.38 21.65 -8.59
CA GLU A 170 6.34 22.68 -8.53
C GLU A 170 4.99 22.10 -8.94
N ALA A 171 3.96 22.36 -8.12
CA ALA A 171 2.59 21.97 -8.44
C ALA A 171 1.91 23.07 -9.29
N PRO A 172 1.14 22.71 -10.32
CA PRO A 172 0.20 23.64 -10.95
C PRO A 172 -0.70 24.30 -9.90
N ALA A 173 -0.94 25.60 -10.04
CA ALA A 173 -1.54 26.43 -8.99
C ALA A 173 -2.97 26.01 -8.60
N GLU A 174 -3.68 25.33 -9.49
CA GLU A 174 -5.03 24.82 -9.28
C GLU A 174 -5.09 23.47 -8.55
N LEU A 175 -3.94 22.81 -8.35
CA LEU A 175 -3.88 21.48 -7.72
C LEU A 175 -3.56 21.60 -6.23
N THR A 176 -4.32 20.86 -5.41
CA THR A 176 -4.00 20.70 -3.99
C THR A 176 -3.03 19.53 -3.80
N VAL A 177 -1.87 19.76 -3.20
CA VAL A 177 -0.86 18.70 -3.02
C VAL A 177 -1.22 17.78 -1.85
N ILE A 178 -1.13 16.47 -2.07
CA ILE A 178 -1.23 15.41 -1.06
C ILE A 178 0.09 14.66 -1.04
N HIS A 179 0.79 14.68 0.10
CA HIS A 179 2.05 13.95 0.27
C HIS A 179 1.77 12.53 0.76
N SER A 180 2.11 11.54 -0.06
CA SER A 180 2.10 10.14 0.33
C SER A 180 3.34 9.81 1.17
N PRO A 181 3.19 9.16 2.34
CA PRO A 181 4.32 8.68 3.15
C PRO A 181 5.16 7.61 2.45
N THR A 182 4.60 6.94 1.43
CA THR A 182 5.24 5.86 0.68
C THR A 182 5.07 6.06 -0.83
N ARG A 183 5.97 5.46 -1.63
CA ARG A 183 5.85 5.43 -3.10
C ARG A 183 4.56 4.75 -3.56
N LEU A 184 4.21 3.66 -2.90
CA LEU A 184 3.05 2.83 -3.20
C LEU A 184 1.94 3.13 -2.20
N PHE A 185 0.70 3.23 -2.66
CA PHE A 185 -0.47 3.40 -1.80
C PHE A 185 -1.74 2.92 -2.50
N THR A 186 -2.82 2.79 -1.75
CA THR A 186 -4.15 2.45 -2.25
C THR A 186 -5.11 3.62 -2.03
N ILE A 187 -5.97 3.91 -3.01
CA ILE A 187 -7.17 4.75 -2.80
C ILE A 187 -8.40 3.85 -2.82
N VAL A 188 -9.18 3.88 -1.73
CA VAL A 188 -10.48 3.20 -1.64
C VAL A 188 -11.59 4.24 -1.65
N GLY A 189 -12.27 4.34 -2.79
CA GLY A 189 -13.49 5.11 -2.98
C GLY A 189 -14.71 4.31 -2.55
N ARG A 190 -15.57 4.89 -1.70
CA ARG A 190 -16.89 4.36 -1.37
C ARG A 190 -17.92 5.45 -1.65
N ILE A 191 -18.90 5.11 -2.48
CA ILE A 191 -19.94 6.03 -2.94
C ILE A 191 -21.28 5.45 -2.50
N ALA A 192 -21.98 6.13 -1.60
CA ALA A 192 -23.27 5.68 -1.08
C ALA A 192 -24.31 5.56 -2.21
N VAL A 193 -25.25 4.63 -2.05
CA VAL A 193 -26.39 4.42 -2.95
C VAL A 193 -27.67 4.39 -2.13
N ASP A 194 -28.61 5.29 -2.42
CA ASP A 194 -29.93 5.33 -1.79
C ASP A 194 -30.95 4.52 -2.60
N GLY A 195 -30.79 3.20 -2.54
CA GLY A 195 -31.62 2.23 -3.27
C GLY A 195 -31.28 2.12 -4.77
N GLU A 196 -31.83 1.08 -5.41
CA GLU A 196 -31.44 0.70 -6.79
C GLU A 196 -31.62 1.80 -7.84
N ARG A 197 -32.65 2.65 -7.70
CA ARG A 197 -32.93 3.74 -8.64
C ARG A 197 -31.86 4.84 -8.62
N ASP A 198 -31.09 4.92 -7.55
CA ASP A 198 -30.05 5.90 -7.34
C ASP A 198 -28.68 5.46 -7.87
N LEU A 199 -28.54 4.17 -8.19
CA LEU A 199 -27.32 3.56 -8.69
C LEU A 199 -26.74 4.25 -9.96
N PRO A 200 -27.54 4.70 -10.95
CA PRO A 200 -27.03 5.48 -12.07
C PRO A 200 -26.36 6.79 -11.65
N ALA A 201 -26.88 7.49 -10.63
CA ALA A 201 -26.30 8.74 -10.14
C ALA A 201 -24.99 8.49 -9.36
N ALA A 202 -24.91 7.39 -8.60
CA ALA A 202 -23.67 6.97 -7.96
C ALA A 202 -22.59 6.59 -8.99
N ARG A 203 -22.98 5.91 -10.07
CA ARG A 203 -22.09 5.57 -11.19
C ARG A 203 -21.57 6.81 -11.93
N GLN A 204 -22.36 7.87 -12.03
CA GLN A 204 -21.87 9.11 -12.62
C GLN A 204 -20.71 9.71 -11.81
N VAL A 205 -20.73 9.62 -10.47
CA VAL A 205 -19.60 10.02 -9.63
C VAL A 205 -18.36 9.18 -9.96
N GLN A 206 -18.53 7.87 -10.18
CA GLN A 206 -17.42 7.01 -10.62
C GLN A 206 -16.88 7.46 -11.99
N ASP A 207 -17.77 7.72 -12.94
CA ASP A 207 -17.42 8.13 -14.29
C ASP A 207 -16.79 9.52 -14.34
N GLU A 208 -16.97 10.38 -13.34
CA GLU A 208 -16.32 11.68 -13.27
C GLU A 208 -15.07 11.68 -12.37
N THR A 209 -14.81 10.59 -11.66
CA THR A 209 -13.58 10.38 -10.89
C THR A 209 -12.51 9.73 -11.76
N TRP A 210 -11.34 10.35 -11.87
CA TRP A 210 -10.26 9.82 -12.70
C TRP A 210 -8.89 10.22 -12.17
N VAL A 211 -7.87 9.47 -12.58
CA VAL A 211 -6.46 9.72 -12.22
C VAL A 211 -5.60 9.71 -13.48
N THR A 212 -4.67 10.64 -13.60
CA THR A 212 -3.71 10.70 -14.73
C THR A 212 -2.32 11.04 -14.21
N PRO A 213 -1.23 10.59 -14.85
CA PRO A 213 0.12 11.07 -14.54
C PRO A 213 0.23 12.59 -14.73
N LEU A 214 1.05 13.26 -13.93
CA LEU A 214 1.25 14.72 -14.02
C LEU A 214 1.67 15.16 -15.42
N SER A 215 2.49 14.37 -16.11
CA SER A 215 2.95 14.62 -17.48
C SER A 215 1.82 14.72 -18.52
N LEU A 216 0.66 14.13 -18.24
CA LEU A 216 -0.53 14.14 -19.12
C LEU A 216 -1.61 15.12 -18.66
N TYR A 217 -1.45 15.76 -17.50
CA TYR A 217 -2.42 16.74 -17.02
C TYR A 217 -2.43 17.99 -17.93
N PRO A 218 -3.60 18.58 -18.29
CA PRO A 218 -4.95 18.36 -17.75
C PRO A 218 -5.82 17.35 -18.49
N GLU A 219 -5.23 16.49 -19.32
CA GLU A 219 -6.01 15.52 -20.10
C GLU A 219 -6.64 14.47 -19.20
N ARG A 220 -7.90 14.14 -19.50
CA ARG A 220 -8.58 13.01 -18.88
C ARG A 220 -7.93 11.72 -19.41
N PRO A 221 -7.59 10.74 -18.55
CA PRO A 221 -6.87 9.55 -18.98
C PRO A 221 -7.67 8.72 -19.99
N ASP A 222 -6.99 8.23 -21.03
CA ASP A 222 -7.46 7.13 -21.88
C ASP A 222 -6.84 5.82 -21.38
N ASN A 223 -7.63 5.03 -20.66
CA ASN A 223 -7.20 3.75 -20.11
C ASN A 223 -7.62 2.55 -20.97
N SER A 224 -8.09 2.77 -22.21
CA SER A 224 -8.60 1.70 -23.08
C SER A 224 -7.57 0.63 -23.43
N ALA A 225 -6.28 0.98 -23.40
CA ALA A 225 -5.16 0.07 -23.65
C ALA A 225 -4.55 -0.54 -22.36
N ARG A 226 -5.06 -0.18 -21.18
CA ARG A 226 -4.51 -0.66 -19.89
C ARG A 226 -5.13 -2.00 -19.51
N GLU A 227 -4.28 -2.93 -19.09
CA GLU A 227 -4.68 -4.30 -18.71
C GLU A 227 -4.12 -4.66 -17.34
N LEU A 228 -4.75 -5.62 -16.65
CA LEU A 228 -4.25 -6.08 -15.36
C LEU A 228 -2.86 -6.71 -15.55
N GLY A 229 -1.93 -6.37 -14.67
CA GLY A 229 -0.55 -6.86 -14.75
C GLY A 229 0.29 -6.20 -15.85
N ASP A 230 -0.19 -5.12 -16.48
CA ASP A 230 0.57 -4.41 -17.52
C ASP A 230 1.80 -3.65 -17.00
N ARG A 231 1.92 -3.50 -15.68
CA ARG A 231 3.05 -2.91 -14.98
C ARG A 231 3.36 -3.66 -13.71
N ASP A 232 4.66 -3.83 -13.45
CA ASP A 232 5.17 -4.27 -12.16
C ASP A 232 5.60 -3.05 -11.34
N PHE A 233 5.36 -3.09 -10.04
CA PHE A 233 5.66 -2.01 -9.10
C PHE A 233 6.27 -2.50 -7.78
N ALA A 234 6.50 -3.81 -7.65
CA ALA A 234 7.24 -4.39 -6.54
C ALA A 234 7.84 -5.76 -6.96
N PRO A 235 8.79 -5.78 -7.90
CA PRO A 235 9.47 -7.01 -8.29
C PRO A 235 10.24 -7.58 -7.09
N TYR A 236 10.15 -8.89 -6.88
CA TYR A 236 10.96 -9.63 -5.92
C TYR A 236 11.54 -10.88 -6.58
N ASP A 237 12.68 -11.34 -6.07
CA ASP A 237 13.34 -12.52 -6.63
C ASP A 237 12.55 -13.81 -6.28
N HIS A 238 12.02 -14.47 -7.31
CA HIS A 238 11.27 -15.71 -7.19
C HIS A 238 12.16 -16.94 -6.99
N GLU A 239 13.48 -16.82 -7.15
CA GLU A 239 14.45 -17.89 -6.89
C GLU A 239 14.83 -17.99 -5.41
N VAL A 240 14.41 -17.02 -4.58
CA VAL A 240 14.64 -17.03 -3.14
C VAL A 240 13.88 -18.20 -2.48
N PRO A 241 14.55 -19.00 -1.63
CA PRO A 241 13.90 -20.09 -0.89
C PRO A 241 12.68 -19.63 -0.10
N GLU A 242 11.67 -20.49 0.01
CA GLU A 242 10.38 -20.17 0.66
C GLU A 242 10.55 -19.55 2.06
N GLU A 243 11.50 -20.07 2.83
CA GLU A 243 11.82 -19.60 4.19
C GLU A 243 12.40 -18.17 4.23
N LEU A 244 12.86 -17.64 3.10
CA LEU A 244 13.44 -16.30 2.96
C LEU A 244 12.55 -15.32 2.18
N VAL A 245 11.48 -15.79 1.54
CA VAL A 245 10.60 -14.96 0.69
C VAL A 245 9.99 -13.77 1.45
N PHE A 246 9.71 -13.92 2.74
CA PHE A 246 9.21 -12.81 3.54
C PHE A 246 10.23 -11.65 3.62
N TRP A 247 11.51 -11.99 3.81
CA TRP A 247 12.58 -11.01 3.95
C TRP A 247 12.95 -10.33 2.63
N GLU A 248 12.81 -11.06 1.52
CA GLU A 248 12.97 -10.48 0.18
C GLU A 248 11.85 -9.47 -0.17
N LYS A 249 10.66 -9.66 0.40
CA LYS A 249 9.49 -8.78 0.17
C LYS A 249 9.40 -7.58 1.12
N MET A 250 10.23 -7.56 2.17
CA MET A 250 10.27 -6.48 3.16
C MET A 250 11.05 -5.29 2.61
#